data_AF-A0A9E0CXL2-F1
#
_entry.id   AF-A0A9E0CXL2-F1
#
_cell.length_a   1.000
_cell.length_b   1.000
_cell.length_c   1.000
_cell.angle_alpha   90.00
_cell.angle_beta   90.00
_cell.angle_gamma   90.00
#
_symmetry.space_group_name_H-M   'P 1'
#
loop_
_entity.id
_entity.type
_entity.pdbx_description
1 polymer ?
#
loop_
_entity_poly.entity_id
_entity_poly.type
_entity_poly.pdbx_seq_one_letter_code
_entity_poly.pdbx_strand_id
1 'polypeptide(L)'
;MLVATLLSLTAAVMHAAWNFVAKRAEGDRYLVLWAQFFAAGLIALPLMIANQLIWGMPWQGYAMAAASGLVHLPYLTLLAKAYTLGDFSVSYPVARGGGAAIAALGGVLFLGDHLSVLEV
;
A
#
# COMPACT_ATOMS: atom_id res chain seq x y z
N MET A 1 10.98 13.46 16.43
CA MET A 1 10.92 14.00 15.05
C MET A 1 11.96 13.38 14.13
N LEU A 2 13.27 13.42 14.45
CA LEU A 2 14.32 12.87 13.56
C LEU A 2 14.08 11.43 13.08
N VAL A 3 13.75 10.49 13.97
CA VAL A 3 13.49 9.09 13.60
C VAL A 3 12.32 8.96 12.62
N ALA A 4 11.20 9.62 12.90
CA ALA A 4 10.04 9.62 12.03
C ALA A 4 10.36 10.20 10.65
N THR A 5 11.13 11.30 10.60
CA THR A 5 11.61 11.90 9.35
C THR A 5 12.48 10.93 8.56
N LEU A 6 13.43 10.25 9.21
CA LEU A 6 14.29 9.27 8.55
C LEU A 6 13.50 8.08 8.00
N LEU A 7 12.53 7.56 8.76
CA LEU A 7 11.63 6.50 8.30
C LEU A 7 10.80 6.96 7.08
N SER A 8 10.25 8.18 7.13
CA SER A 8 9.47 8.74 6.03
C SER A 8 10.30 8.93 4.77
N LEU A 9 11.52 9.45 4.88
CA LEU A 9 12.44 9.64 3.74
C LEU A 9 12.84 8.29 3.14
N THR A 10 13.12 7.30 4.00
CA THR A 10 13.45 5.94 3.56
C THR A 10 12.27 5.32 2.80
N ALA A 11 11.06 5.44 3.33
CA ALA A 11 9.84 4.98 2.66
C ALA A 11 9.64 5.67 1.30
N ALA A 12 9.89 6.97 1.20
CA ALA A 12 9.79 7.71 -0.06
C ALA A 12 10.80 7.22 -1.11
N VAL A 13 12.06 6.98 -0.71
CA VAL A 13 13.09 6.44 -1.61
C VAL A 13 12.73 5.03 -2.08
N MET A 14 12.31 4.15 -1.15
CA MET A 14 11.88 2.80 -1.50
C MET A 14 10.68 2.81 -2.46
N HIS A 15 9.72 3.69 -2.22
CA HIS A 15 8.54 3.84 -3.07
C HIS A 15 8.92 4.33 -4.49
N ALA A 16 9.78 5.34 -4.59
CA ALA A 16 10.26 5.85 -5.87
C ALA A 16 11.06 4.78 -6.64
N ALA A 17 11.94 4.05 -5.95
CA ALA A 17 12.72 2.96 -6.52
C ALA A 17 11.81 1.84 -7.07
N TRP A 18 10.79 1.44 -6.30
CA TRP A 18 9.81 0.45 -6.75
C TRP A 18 9.07 0.92 -8.01
N ASN A 19 8.55 2.15 -8.02
CA ASN A 19 7.82 2.67 -9.19
C ASN A 19 8.72 2.77 -10.43
N PHE A 20 10.01 3.07 -10.24
CA PHE A 20 10.98 3.06 -11.34
C PHE A 20 11.19 1.67 -11.92
N VAL A 21 11.31 0.64 -11.07
CA VAL A 21 11.37 -0.77 -11.49
C VAL A 21 10.09 -1.16 -12.22
N ALA A 22 8.92 -0.85 -11.67
CA ALA A 22 7.63 -1.15 -12.30
C ALA A 22 7.47 -0.45 -13.67
N LYS A 23 7.95 0.79 -13.81
CA LYS A 23 7.92 1.53 -15.08
C LYS A 23 8.86 0.93 -16.13
N ARG A 24 10.04 0.46 -15.71
CA ARG A 24 11.06 -0.14 -16.60
C ARG A 24 10.87 -1.64 -16.86
N ALA A 25 9.94 -2.28 -16.16
CA ALA A 25 9.65 -3.69 -16.36
C ALA A 25 9.26 -3.96 -17.82
N GLU A 26 10.05 -4.80 -18.48
CA GLU A 26 9.75 -5.39 -19.78
C GLU A 26 9.04 -6.74 -19.54
N GLY A 27 7.97 -7.02 -20.29
CA GLY A 27 7.15 -8.23 -20.09
C GLY A 27 5.90 -7.99 -19.25
N ASP A 28 5.51 -8.96 -18.42
CA ASP A 28 4.25 -8.92 -17.68
C ASP A 28 4.31 -8.01 -16.45
N ARG A 29 3.81 -6.77 -16.61
CA ARG A 29 3.67 -5.80 -15.51
C ARG A 29 2.79 -6.30 -14.38
N TYR A 30 1.86 -7.21 -14.65
CA TYR A 30 1.05 -7.84 -13.61
C TYR A 30 1.95 -8.64 -12.67
N LEU A 31 2.82 -9.50 -13.21
CA LEU A 31 3.76 -10.29 -12.42
C LEU A 31 4.66 -9.41 -11.55
N VAL A 32 5.21 -8.32 -12.11
CA VAL A 32 6.04 -7.38 -11.35
C VAL A 32 5.24 -6.73 -10.23
N LEU A 33 4.03 -6.25 -10.50
CA LEU A 33 3.18 -5.64 -9.47
C LEU A 33 2.77 -6.62 -8.36
N TRP A 34 2.62 -7.91 -8.66
CA TRP A 34 2.35 -8.95 -7.65
C TRP A 34 3.60 -9.39 -6.91
N ALA A 35 4.78 -9.35 -7.54
CA ALA A 35 6.04 -9.72 -6.91
C ALA A 35 6.34 -8.87 -5.66
N GLN A 36 5.96 -7.59 -5.64
CA GLN A 36 6.12 -6.77 -4.43
C GLN A 36 5.30 -7.31 -3.24
N PHE A 37 4.08 -7.76 -3.48
CA PHE A 37 3.18 -8.23 -2.43
C PHE A 37 3.58 -9.62 -1.96
N PHE A 38 4.08 -10.44 -2.87
CA PHE A 38 4.68 -11.71 -2.51
C PHE A 38 5.93 -11.50 -1.63
N ALA A 39 6.84 -10.61 -2.03
CA ALA A 39 8.02 -10.28 -1.24
C ALA A 39 7.66 -9.68 0.13
N ALA A 40 6.68 -8.77 0.18
CA ALA A 40 6.16 -8.23 1.43
C ALA A 40 5.56 -9.32 2.32
N GLY A 41 4.81 -10.26 1.74
CA GLY A 41 4.26 -11.42 2.44
C GLY A 41 5.33 -12.34 3.03
N LEU A 42 6.42 -12.60 2.29
CA LEU A 42 7.56 -13.39 2.77
C LEU A 42 8.25 -12.75 3.99
N ILE A 43 8.28 -11.42 4.06
CA ILE A 43 8.85 -10.69 5.19
C ILE A 43 7.85 -10.62 6.36
N ALA A 44 6.58 -10.33 6.06
CA ALA A 44 5.54 -10.12 7.07
C ALA A 44 5.11 -11.43 7.76
N LEU A 45 5.12 -12.57 7.05
CA LEU A 45 4.62 -13.83 7.58
C LEU A 45 5.43 -14.34 8.79
N PRO A 46 6.79 -14.40 8.77
CA PRO A 46 7.58 -14.76 9.95
C PRO A 46 7.36 -13.79 11.12
N LEU A 47 7.22 -12.49 10.84
CA LEU A 47 6.95 -11.49 11.87
C LEU A 47 5.58 -11.70 12.53
N MET A 48 4.56 -12.02 11.74
CA MET A 48 3.22 -12.34 12.25
C MET A 48 3.24 -13.61 13.11
N ILE A 49 3.96 -14.65 12.67
CA ILE A 49 4.12 -15.90 13.44
C ILE A 49 4.87 -15.62 14.75
N ALA A 50 5.99 -14.91 14.70
CA ALA A 50 6.74 -14.54 15.89
C ALA A 50 5.89 -13.73 16.86
N ASN A 51 5.11 -12.76 16.36
CA ASN A 51 4.22 -11.96 17.18
C ASN A 51 3.16 -12.81 17.88
N GLN A 52 2.54 -13.75 17.15
CA GLN A 52 1.58 -14.70 17.72
C GLN A 52 2.21 -15.55 18.84
N LEU A 53 3.44 -16.02 18.66
CA LEU A 53 4.11 -16.89 19.62
C LEU A 53 4.56 -16.14 20.88
N ILE A 54 5.00 -14.88 20.75
CA ILE A 54 5.55 -14.10 21.87
C ILE A 54 4.45 -13.41 22.67
N TRP A 55 3.51 -12.74 21.99
CA TRP A 55 2.53 -11.87 22.65
C TRP A 55 1.09 -12.37 22.53
N GLY A 56 0.82 -13.31 21.62
CA GLY A 56 -0.53 -13.70 21.26
C GLY A 56 -1.25 -12.61 20.45
N MET A 57 -2.02 -13.02 19.45
CA MET A 57 -2.85 -12.16 18.62
C MET A 57 -4.32 -12.57 18.82
N PRO A 58 -5.21 -11.62 19.15
CA PRO A 58 -6.64 -11.91 19.20
C PRO A 58 -7.18 -12.28 17.81
N TRP A 59 -8.22 -13.13 17.76
CA TRP A 59 -8.79 -13.62 16.49
C TRP A 59 -9.23 -12.47 15.56
N GLN A 60 -9.67 -11.36 16.14
CA GLN A 60 -10.06 -10.14 15.44
C GLN A 60 -8.92 -9.57 14.60
N GLY A 61 -7.66 -9.68 15.06
CA GLY A 61 -6.49 -9.25 14.30
C GLY A 61 -6.35 -10.00 12.98
N TYR A 62 -6.55 -11.33 13.01
CA TYR A 62 -6.56 -12.16 11.82
C TYR A 62 -7.75 -11.85 10.91
N ALA A 63 -8.93 -11.63 11.48
CA ALA A 63 -10.11 -11.26 10.71
C ALA A 63 -9.93 -9.92 9.98
N MET A 64 -9.34 -8.92 10.65
CA MET A 64 -9.03 -7.62 10.04
C MET A 64 -7.95 -7.72 8.97
N ALA A 65 -6.91 -8.53 9.19
CA ALA A 65 -5.88 -8.78 8.18
C ALA A 65 -6.47 -9.47 6.93
N ALA A 66 -7.34 -10.47 7.12
CA ALA A 66 -8.03 -11.15 6.04
C ALA A 66 -8.99 -10.21 5.28
N ALA A 67 -9.78 -9.41 6.00
CA ALA A 67 -10.68 -8.42 5.40
C ALA A 67 -9.89 -7.38 4.58
N SER A 68 -8.77 -6.88 5.12
CA SER A 68 -7.87 -5.97 4.41
C SER A 68 -7.34 -6.60 3.12
N GLY A 69 -6.85 -7.85 3.20
CA GLY A 69 -6.40 -8.60 2.04
C GLY A 69 -7.48 -8.76 0.97
N LEU A 70 -8.70 -9.13 1.36
CA LEU A 70 -9.84 -9.30 0.45
C LEU A 70 -10.20 -8.01 -0.29
N VAL A 71 -10.12 -6.85 0.38
CA VAL A 71 -10.31 -5.54 -0.27
C VAL A 71 -9.14 -5.21 -1.20
N HIS A 72 -7.92 -5.61 -0.83
CA HIS A 72 -6.72 -5.31 -1.59
C HIS A 72 -6.60 -6.10 -2.90
N LEU A 73 -7.05 -7.36 -2.93
CA LEU A 73 -7.00 -8.22 -4.14
C LEU A 73 -7.62 -7.55 -5.39
N PRO A 74 -8.91 -7.13 -5.39
CA PRO A 74 -9.50 -6.50 -6.56
C PRO A 74 -8.85 -5.15 -6.88
N TYR A 75 -8.44 -4.39 -5.86
CA TYR A 75 -7.70 -3.14 -6.07
C TYR A 75 -6.42 -3.37 -6.86
N LEU A 76 -5.60 -4.37 -6.49
CA LEU A 76 -4.36 -4.68 -7.18
C LEU A 76 -4.58 -5.17 -8.60
N THR A 77 -5.59 -6.01 -8.83
CA THR A 77 -5.93 -6.46 -10.18
C THR A 77 -6.33 -5.29 -11.07
N LEU A 78 -7.16 -4.37 -10.57
CA LEU A 78 -7.58 -3.18 -11.32
C LEU A 78 -6.41 -2.20 -11.55
N LEU A 79 -5.54 -2.03 -10.54
CA LEU A 79 -4.35 -1.20 -10.64
C LEU A 79 -3.39 -1.72 -11.72
N ALA A 80 -3.12 -3.03 -11.70
CA ALA A 80 -2.28 -3.66 -12.70
C ALA A 80 -2.88 -3.52 -14.11
N LYS A 81 -4.20 -3.70 -14.26
CA LYS A 81 -4.89 -3.46 -15.52
C LYS A 81 -4.75 -2.00 -15.99
N ALA A 82 -4.88 -1.03 -15.09
CA ALA A 82 -4.73 0.39 -15.40
C ALA A 82 -3.31 0.74 -15.89
N TYR A 83 -2.27 0.18 -15.24
CA TYR A 83 -0.87 0.42 -15.61
C TYR A 83 -0.43 -0.32 -16.88
N THR A 84 -1.15 -1.37 -17.27
CA THR A 84 -0.88 -2.12 -18.50
C THR A 84 -1.63 -1.53 -19.70
N LEU A 85 -2.90 -1.15 -19.53
CA LEU A 85 -3.73 -0.66 -20.64
C LEU A 85 -3.61 0.85 -20.89
N GLY A 86 -3.30 1.64 -19.86
CA GLY A 86 -3.17 3.09 -19.96
C GLY A 86 -1.72 3.57 -20.00
N ASP A 87 -1.50 4.83 -20.37
CA ASP A 87 -0.20 5.47 -20.17
C ASP A 87 0.09 5.52 -18.65
N PHE A 88 1.22 4.96 -18.25
CA PHE A 88 1.68 4.96 -16.87
C PHE A 88 1.75 6.39 -16.30
N SER A 89 2.15 7.37 -17.11
CA SER A 89 2.30 8.77 -16.71
C SER A 89 0.98 9.45 -16.37
N VAL A 90 -0.16 8.89 -16.82
CA VAL A 90 -1.51 9.38 -16.52
C VAL A 90 -2.18 8.51 -15.45
N SER A 91 -2.11 7.19 -15.60
CA SER A 91 -2.74 6.24 -14.69
C SER A 91 -2.11 6.26 -13.29
N TYR A 92 -0.80 6.50 -13.17
CA TYR A 92 -0.12 6.59 -11.88
C TYR A 92 -0.59 7.77 -11.02
N PRO A 93 -0.59 9.04 -11.50
CA PRO A 93 -1.11 10.16 -10.72
C PRO A 93 -2.58 9.99 -10.33
N VAL A 94 -3.42 9.45 -11.21
CA VAL A 94 -4.85 9.21 -10.91
C VAL A 94 -5.01 8.17 -9.81
N ALA A 95 -4.34 7.02 -9.92
CA ALA A 95 -4.44 5.96 -8.92
C ALA A 95 -3.93 6.41 -7.54
N ARG A 96 -2.82 7.13 -7.50
CA ARG A 96 -2.20 7.58 -6.24
C ARG A 96 -2.92 8.78 -5.62
N GLY A 97 -3.24 9.80 -6.43
CA GLY A 97 -3.97 10.99 -5.98
C GLY A 97 -5.40 10.66 -5.56
N GLY A 98 -6.11 9.86 -6.36
CA GLY A 98 -7.46 9.41 -6.04
C GLY A 98 -7.51 8.54 -4.78
N GLY A 99 -6.57 7.61 -4.63
CA GLY A 99 -6.46 6.79 -3.42
C GLY A 99 -6.26 7.62 -2.15
N ALA A 100 -5.35 8.61 -2.18
CA ALA A 100 -5.13 9.51 -1.04
C ALA A 100 -6.39 10.35 -0.71
N ALA A 101 -7.08 10.88 -1.73
CA ALA A 101 -8.31 11.64 -1.53
C ALA A 101 -9.43 10.78 -0.91
N ILE A 102 -9.62 9.56 -1.41
CA ILE A 102 -10.62 8.62 -0.88
C ILE A 102 -10.26 8.23 0.56
N ALA A 103 -8.98 7.99 0.86
CA ALA A 103 -8.53 7.67 2.21
C ALA A 103 -8.80 8.83 3.18
N ALA A 104 -8.51 10.08 2.79
CA ALA A 104 -8.80 11.26 3.60
C ALA A 104 -10.31 11.42 3.86
N LEU A 105 -11.15 11.23 2.84
CA LEU A 105 -12.60 11.22 3.00
C LEU A 105 -13.06 10.11 3.94
N GLY A 106 -12.49 8.91 3.83
CA GLY A 106 -12.76 7.80 4.74
C GLY A 106 -12.38 8.12 6.19
N GLY A 107 -11.25 8.81 6.39
CA GLY A 107 -10.84 9.33 7.69
C GLY A 107 -11.91 10.22 8.33
N VAL A 108 -12.41 11.20 7.57
CA VAL A 108 -13.48 12.09 8.05
C VAL A 108 -14.77 11.33 8.35
N LEU A 109 -15.19 10.45 7.45
CA LEU A 109 -16.50 9.78 7.54
C LEU A 109 -16.54 8.67 8.59
N PHE A 110 -15.44 7.95 8.81
CA PHE A 110 -15.41 6.73 9.64
C PHE A 110 -14.49 6.82 10.86
N LEU A 111 -13.43 7.63 10.81
CA LEU A 111 -12.43 7.74 11.89
C LEU A 111 -12.58 9.03 12.72
N GLY A 112 -13.44 9.96 12.28
CA GLY A 112 -13.66 11.24 12.95
C GLY A 112 -12.55 12.25 12.70
N ASP A 113 -11.77 12.08 11.63
CA ASP A 113 -10.71 13.02 11.26
C ASP A 113 -11.30 14.38 10.87
N HIS A 114 -10.55 15.46 11.15
CA HIS A 114 -10.90 16.81 10.75
C HIS A 114 -9.91 17.33 9.72
N LEU A 115 -10.41 17.78 8.58
CA LEU A 115 -9.59 18.42 7.55
C LEU A 115 -9.54 19.93 7.81
N SER A 116 -8.34 20.45 8.06
CA SER A 116 -8.07 21.88 8.11
C SER A 116 -7.48 22.35 6.78
N VAL A 117 -7.82 23.57 6.38
CA VAL A 117 -7.18 24.23 5.22
C VAL A 117 -5.71 24.57 5.50
N LEU A 118 -5.36 24.70 6.78
CA LEU A 118 -3.99 24.90 7.26
C LEU A 118 -3.59 23.71 8.14
N GLU A 119 -2.60 22.94 7.70
CA GLU A 119 -1.82 22.11 8.62
C GLU A 119 -0.99 23.07 9.49
N VAL A 120 -1.44 23.32 10.72
CA VAL A 120 -0.66 23.97 11.78
C VAL A 120 -0.35 22.94 12.84
#